data_AF-A0A2I1EQG6-F1
#
_entry.id   AF-A0A2I1EQG6-F1
#
_cell.length_a   1.000
_cell.length_b   1.000
_cell.length_c   1.000
_cell.angle_alpha   90.00
_cell.angle_beta   90.00
_cell.angle_gamma   90.00
#
_symmetry.space_group_name_H-M   'P 1'
#
loop_
_entity.id
_entity.type
_entity.pdbx_description
1 polymer ?
#
loop_
_entity_poly.entity_id
_entity_poly.type
_entity_poly.pdbx_seq_one_letter_code
_entity_poly.pdbx_strand_id
1 'polypeptide(L)'
;MMDICKNGMRPKISKNTPKSLVHLLNKCWDETPLNRPTANEIIQKLIHFETDDIIFEELRNYNNGILKQYSESTSKLGHLKTLYNSELHITKAIEFTELSQ
;
A
#
# COMPACT_ATOMS: atom_id res chain seq x y z
N MET A 1 -12.85 21.95 3.93
CA MET A 1 -12.52 21.13 2.75
C MET A 1 -11.01 21.02 2.66
N MET A 2 -10.43 19.82 2.85
CA MET A 2 -8.97 19.62 2.83
C MET A 2 -8.38 19.95 1.46
N ASP A 3 -7.20 20.57 1.43
CA ASP A 3 -6.54 21.00 0.20
C ASP A 3 -6.19 19.82 -0.74
N ILE A 4 -6.08 18.62 -0.18
CA ILE A 4 -5.96 17.35 -0.93
C ILE A 4 -7.10 17.17 -1.93
N CYS A 5 -8.33 17.45 -1.52
CA CYS A 5 -9.52 17.31 -2.37
C CYS A 5 -9.63 18.45 -3.38
N LYS A 6 -9.25 19.67 -2.99
CA LYS A 6 -9.28 20.84 -3.88
C LYS A 6 -8.26 20.74 -5.01
N ASN A 7 -7.08 20.20 -4.72
CA ASN A 7 -5.97 20.12 -5.67
C ASN A 7 -6.02 18.84 -6.52
N GLY A 8 -7.11 18.07 -6.45
CA GLY A 8 -7.26 16.83 -7.22
C GLY A 8 -6.19 15.78 -6.92
N MET A 9 -5.48 15.86 -5.79
CA MET A 9 -4.35 14.98 -5.52
C MET A 9 -4.84 13.54 -5.34
N ARG A 10 -4.19 12.60 -6.02
CA ARG A 10 -4.46 11.16 -5.93
C ARG A 10 -3.16 10.38 -5.68
N PRO A 11 -3.22 9.25 -4.96
CA PRO A 11 -2.08 8.36 -4.85
C PRO A 11 -1.59 7.92 -6.23
N LYS A 12 -0.27 7.84 -6.40
CA LYS A 12 0.32 7.28 -7.61
C LYS A 12 0.05 5.77 -7.65
N ILE A 13 -0.54 5.30 -8.74
CA ILE A 13 -0.71 3.88 -9.00
C ILE A 13 0.65 3.29 -9.42
N SER A 14 1.03 2.16 -8.81
CA SER A 14 2.28 1.50 -9.13
C SER A 14 2.24 0.88 -10.52
N LYS A 15 3.38 0.85 -11.23
CA LYS A 15 3.47 0.31 -12.59
C LYS A 15 3.16 -1.19 -12.68
N ASN A 16 3.33 -1.91 -11.56
CA ASN A 16 3.05 -3.35 -11.47
C ASN A 16 1.60 -3.67 -11.10
N THR A 17 0.75 -2.67 -10.86
CA THR A 17 -0.65 -2.90 -10.51
C THR A 17 -1.40 -3.49 -11.72
N PRO A 18 -2.19 -4.58 -11.52
CA PRO A 18 -2.99 -5.21 -12.57
C PRO A 18 -3.89 -4.23 -13.31
N LYS A 19 -3.99 -4.35 -14.64
CA LYS A 19 -4.66 -3.36 -15.49
C LYS A 19 -6.15 -3.22 -15.15
N SER A 20 -6.81 -4.31 -14.78
CA SER A 20 -8.20 -4.36 -14.31
C SER A 20 -8.41 -3.43 -13.11
N LEU A 21 -7.51 -3.50 -12.13
CA LEU A 21 -7.52 -2.67 -10.93
C LEU A 21 -7.19 -1.20 -11.25
N VAL A 22 -6.20 -0.94 -12.12
CA VAL A 22 -5.86 0.42 -12.58
C VAL A 22 -7.05 1.09 -13.24
N HIS A 23 -7.76 0.37 -14.12
CA HIS A 23 -8.93 0.90 -14.80
C HIS A 23 -10.04 1.29 -13.81
N LEU A 24 -10.34 0.41 -12.83
CA LEU A 24 -11.33 0.69 -11.80
C LEU A 24 -10.93 1.89 -10.92
N LEU A 25 -9.67 1.95 -10.47
CA LEU A 25 -9.16 3.05 -9.65
C LEU A 25 -9.24 4.40 -10.37
N ASN A 26 -8.89 4.45 -11.67
CA ASN A 26 -8.99 5.67 -12.47
C ASN A 26 -10.43 6.18 -12.55
N LYS A 27 -11.42 5.29 -12.69
CA LYS A 27 -12.84 5.66 -12.68
C LYS A 27 -13.30 6.12 -11.29
N CYS A 28 -12.90 5.44 -10.23
CA CYS A 28 -13.20 5.85 -8.85
C CYS A 28 -12.63 7.22 -8.49
N TRP A 29 -11.48 7.58 -9.06
CA TRP A 29 -10.76 8.81 -8.76
C TRP A 29 -11.00 9.95 -9.75
N ASP A 30 -11.92 9.77 -10.71
CA ASP A 30 -12.23 10.78 -11.72
C ASP A 30 -12.52 12.14 -11.07
N GLU A 31 -11.94 13.18 -11.65
CA GLU A 31 -12.08 14.55 -11.19
C GLU A 31 -13.54 15.00 -11.28
N THR A 32 -14.23 14.58 -12.34
CA THR A 32 -15.65 14.86 -12.55
C THR A 32 -16.49 13.87 -11.74
N PRO A 33 -17.27 14.33 -10.73
CA PRO A 33 -18.04 13.43 -9.88
C PRO A 33 -19.03 12.54 -10.63
N LEU A 34 -19.60 13.02 -11.74
CA LEU A 34 -20.55 12.26 -12.57
C LEU A 34 -19.91 11.06 -13.29
N ASN A 35 -18.59 11.07 -13.48
CA ASN A 35 -17.87 9.96 -14.12
C ASN A 35 -17.51 8.84 -13.14
N ARG A 36 -17.69 9.08 -11.83
CA ARG A 36 -17.37 8.09 -10.81
C ARG A 36 -18.42 6.99 -10.81
N PRO A 37 -18.01 5.73 -10.67
CA PRO A 37 -18.95 4.64 -10.57
C PRO A 37 -19.73 4.73 -9.26
N THR A 38 -20.97 4.31 -9.32
CA THR A 38 -21.80 4.03 -8.14
C THR A 38 -21.23 2.83 -7.38
N ALA A 39 -21.61 2.69 -6.10
CA ALA A 39 -21.23 1.53 -5.31
C ALA A 39 -21.67 0.21 -5.97
N ASN A 40 -22.84 0.18 -6.59
CA ASN A 40 -23.32 -1.00 -7.32
C ASN A 40 -22.41 -1.35 -8.50
N GLU A 41 -21.98 -0.39 -9.31
CA GLU A 41 -21.07 -0.66 -10.44
C GLU A 41 -19.71 -1.17 -9.97
N ILE A 42 -19.20 -0.65 -8.85
CA ILE A 42 -17.97 -1.15 -8.22
C ILE A 42 -18.16 -2.61 -7.80
N ILE A 43 -19.24 -2.93 -7.08
CA ILE A 43 -19.54 -4.30 -6.65
C ILE A 43 -19.61 -5.25 -7.85
N GLN A 44 -20.30 -4.85 -8.92
CA GLN A 44 -20.38 -5.68 -10.13
C GLN A 44 -19.01 -5.90 -10.78
N LYS A 45 -18.11 -4.91 -10.77
CA LYS A 45 -16.74 -5.12 -11.25
C LYS A 45 -15.92 -6.03 -10.35
N LEU A 46 -16.06 -5.92 -9.04
CA LEU A 46 -15.36 -6.79 -8.10
C LEU A 46 -15.85 -8.24 -8.20
N ILE A 47 -17.17 -8.46 -8.36
CA ILE A 47 -17.73 -9.79 -8.64
C ILE A 47 -17.16 -10.33 -9.94
N HIS A 48 -17.14 -9.52 -11.00
CA HIS A 48 -16.54 -9.94 -12.27
C HIS A 48 -15.07 -10.35 -12.12
N PHE A 49 -14.28 -9.59 -11.35
CA PHE A 49 -12.88 -9.94 -11.08
C PHE A 49 -12.72 -11.26 -10.33
N GLU A 50 -13.69 -11.65 -9.50
CA GLU A 50 -13.69 -12.92 -8.78
C GLU A 50 -14.12 -14.10 -9.67
N THR A 51 -15.06 -13.85 -10.59
CA THR A 51 -15.62 -14.90 -11.47
C THR A 51 -14.84 -15.12 -12.77
N ASP A 52 -14.02 -14.16 -13.18
CA ASP A 52 -13.18 -14.28 -14.36
C ASP A 52 -11.83 -14.90 -13.96
N ASP A 53 -11.61 -16.16 -14.35
CA ASP A 53 -10.43 -16.94 -13.95
C ASP A 53 -9.10 -16.22 -14.27
N ILE A 54 -9.03 -15.52 -15.40
CA ILE A 54 -7.80 -14.84 -15.84
C ILE A 54 -7.52 -13.65 -14.94
N ILE A 55 -8.53 -12.80 -14.73
CA ILE A 55 -8.40 -11.61 -13.87
C ILE A 55 -8.15 -12.04 -12.42
N PHE A 56 -8.87 -13.05 -11.95
CA PHE A 56 -8.74 -13.57 -10.60
C PHE A 56 -7.31 -14.05 -10.32
N GLU A 57 -6.75 -14.87 -11.21
CA GLU A 57 -5.37 -15.35 -11.07
C GLU A 57 -4.34 -14.23 -11.18
N GLU A 58 -4.53 -13.24 -12.06
CA GLU A 58 -3.67 -12.05 -12.12
C GLU A 58 -3.66 -11.30 -10.78
N LEU A 59 -4.83 -11.02 -10.22
CA LEU A 59 -4.98 -10.29 -8.95
C LEU A 59 -4.42 -11.09 -7.77
N ARG A 60 -4.68 -12.41 -7.73
CA ARG A 60 -4.14 -13.33 -6.71
C ARG A 60 -2.61 -13.32 -6.72
N ASN A 61 -2.01 -13.46 -7.91
CA ASN A 61 -0.55 -13.47 -8.06
C ASN A 61 0.08 -12.12 -7.69
N TYR A 62 -0.55 -11.02 -8.08
CA TYR A 62 -0.14 -9.69 -7.65
C TYR A 62 -0.15 -9.56 -6.13
N ASN A 63 -1.26 -9.94 -5.47
CA ASN A 63 -1.39 -9.87 -4.01
C ASN A 63 -0.33 -10.74 -3.30
N ASN A 64 -0.09 -11.95 -3.79
CA ASN A 64 0.96 -12.82 -3.28
C ASN A 64 2.36 -12.19 -3.37
N GLY A 65 2.65 -11.48 -4.48
CA GLY A 65 3.88 -10.73 -4.66
C GLY A 65 4.05 -9.60 -3.62
N ILE A 66 2.98 -8.84 -3.35
CA ILE A 66 2.98 -7.79 -2.32
C ILE A 66 3.21 -8.38 -0.92
N LEU A 67 2.52 -9.47 -0.59
CA LEU A 67 2.68 -10.15 0.71
C LEU A 67 4.10 -10.66 0.92
N LYS A 68 4.73 -11.21 -0.13
CA LYS A 68 6.13 -11.64 -0.10
C LYS A 68 7.08 -10.45 0.12
N GLN A 69 6.87 -9.34 -0.58
CA GLN A 69 7.68 -8.13 -0.37
C GLN A 69 7.56 -7.59 1.06
N TYR A 70 6.34 -7.63 1.62
CA TYR A 70 6.09 -7.20 2.99
C TYR A 70 6.77 -8.11 4.03
N SER A 71 6.71 -9.43 3.86
CA SER A 71 7.38 -10.38 4.77
C SER A 71 8.91 -10.28 4.70
N GLU A 72 9.48 -10.06 3.52
CA GLU A 72 10.91 -9.80 3.35
C GLU A 72 11.34 -8.47 4.00
N SER A 73 10.51 -7.44 3.91
CA SER A 73 10.80 -6.12 4.49
C SER A 73 10.75 -6.16 6.02
N THR A 74 9.75 -6.85 6.57
CA THR A 74 9.60 -7.00 8.03
C THR A 74 10.68 -7.89 8.64
N SER A 75 11.08 -8.98 7.97
CA SER A 75 12.20 -9.81 8.41
C SER A 75 13.55 -9.08 8.34
N LYS A 76 13.79 -8.24 7.33
CA LYS A 76 14.97 -7.36 7.28
C LYS A 76 14.97 -6.31 8.38
N LEU A 77 13.82 -5.69 8.69
CA LEU A 77 13.71 -4.76 9.81
C LEU A 77 13.97 -5.46 11.15
N GLY A 78 13.54 -6.70 11.31
CA GLY A 78 13.87 -7.55 12.46
C GLY A 78 15.38 -7.79 12.58
N HIS A 79 16.05 -8.16 11.48
CA HIS A 79 17.50 -8.31 11.46
C HIS A 79 18.25 -7.00 11.76
N LEU A 80 17.80 -5.87 11.21
CA LEU A 80 18.40 -4.55 11.47
C LEU A 80 18.22 -4.14 12.93
N LYS A 81 17.07 -4.43 13.56
CA LYS A 81 16.87 -4.22 15.00
C LYS A 81 17.79 -5.10 15.83
N THR A 82 17.98 -6.36 15.46
CA THR A 82 18.91 -7.26 16.15
C THR A 82 20.36 -6.81 15.98
N LEU A 83 20.76 -6.36 14.79
CA LEU A 83 22.08 -5.80 14.52
C LEU A 83 22.31 -4.52 15.32
N TYR A 84 21.38 -3.57 15.28
CA TYR A 84 21.41 -2.34 16.07
C TYR A 84 21.49 -2.62 17.58
N ASN A 85 20.73 -3.60 18.09
CA ASN A 85 20.79 -4.00 19.50
C ASN A 85 22.09 -4.77 19.84
N SER A 86 22.64 -5.53 18.89
CA SER A 86 23.94 -6.20 19.06
C SER A 86 25.12 -5.23 19.02
N GLU A 87 25.02 -4.15 18.23
CA GLU A 87 25.96 -3.03 18.17
C GLU A 87 25.84 -2.12 19.40
N LEU A 88 24.65 -2.02 20.01
CA LEU A 88 24.41 -1.28 21.26
C LEU A 88 25.10 -1.89 22.50
N HIS A 89 25.72 -3.08 22.38
CA HIS A 89 26.60 -3.61 23.42
C HIS A 89 27.98 -2.93 23.46
N ILE A 90 28.30 -2.02 22.52
CA ILE A 90 29.59 -1.29 22.51
C ILE A 90 29.44 0.17 22.98
N THR A 91 28.23 0.74 23.02
CA THR A 91 27.98 2.15 23.41
C THR A 91 27.04 2.30 24.60
N LYS A 92 27.21 1.46 25.64
CA LYS A 92 26.81 1.81 27.02
C LYS A 92 27.75 2.86 27.66
N ALA A 93 28.23 3.79 26.86
CA ALA A 93 29.01 4.95 27.26
C ALA A 93 28.70 6.11 26.31
N ILE A 94 27.44 6.55 26.27
CA ILE A 94 27.07 7.96 26.05
C ILE A 94 25.73 8.12 26.79
N GLU A 95 25.84 8.88 27.88
CA GLU A 95 24.78 9.25 28.81
C GLU A 95 23.69 10.06 28.11
N PHE A 96 22.43 9.72 28.36
CA PHE A 96 21.34 10.71 28.36
C PHE A 96 20.35 10.32 29.47
N THR A 97 20.79 10.51 30.72
CA THR A 97 19.84 10.74 31.82
C THR A 97 19.37 12.19 31.70
N GLU A 98 18.14 12.33 31.24
CA GLU A 98 17.13 13.31 31.66
C GLU A 98 17.62 14.77 31.82
N LEU A 99 17.35 15.56 30.78
CA LEU A 99 17.13 17.00 30.95
C LEU A 99 15.94 17.17 31.90
N SER A 100 16.29 17.61 33.10
CA SER A 100 15.44 18.22 34.12
C SER A 100 14.30 19.05 33.55
N GLN A 101 13.07 18.69 33.94
CA GLN A 101 12.09 19.58 34.57
C GLN A 101 10.98 18.76 35.26
#